data_AF-H6C128-F1
#
_entry.id   AF-H6C128-F1
#
_cell.length_a   1.000
_cell.length_b   1.000
_cell.length_c   1.000
_cell.angle_alpha   90.00
_cell.angle_beta   90.00
_cell.angle_gamma   90.00
#
_symmetry.space_group_name_H-M   'P 1'
#
loop_
_entity.id
_entity.type
_entity.pdbx_description
1 polymer ?
#
loop_
_entity_poly.entity_id
_entity_poly.type
_entity_poly.pdbx_seq_one_letter_code
_entity_poly.pdbx_strand_id
1 'polypeptide(L)'
;MITGLAHINLTVPEGTLDLANEFYGETLGLTPRPVPSLQKGQLAWFDIIPEGGHTNGEGGADHGASPYQQVHIAFGPAKEFLPENKSSRHPCFRLASPEALLQLRQRIWDHFVRGGAAAPREADEPGSENSGAKGVEYPQRFFARDYAGNRLEFSL
;
A
#
# COMPACT_ATOMS: atom_id res chain seq x y z
N MET A 1 -1.23 -26.42 7.62
CA MET A 1 -0.06 -25.65 8.09
C MET A 1 -0.06 -24.32 7.32
N ILE A 2 0.15 -23.18 7.99
CA ILE A 2 0.15 -21.85 7.35
C ILE A 2 1.52 -21.61 6.71
N THR A 3 1.56 -21.13 5.45
CA THR A 3 2.81 -20.97 4.67
C THR A 3 3.19 -19.51 4.40
N GLY A 4 2.29 -18.56 4.69
CA GLY A 4 2.54 -17.13 4.49
C GLY A 4 1.27 -16.30 4.52
N LEU A 5 1.43 -14.99 4.35
CA LEU A 5 0.34 -14.05 4.17
C LEU A 5 -0.06 -14.03 2.69
N ALA A 6 -1.31 -14.42 2.39
CA ALA A 6 -1.83 -14.38 1.03
C ALA A 6 -2.26 -12.96 0.61
N HIS A 7 -2.98 -12.27 1.48
CA HIS A 7 -3.42 -10.91 1.23
C HIS A 7 -3.73 -10.18 2.54
N ILE A 8 -3.80 -8.86 2.43
CA ILE A 8 -4.48 -7.99 3.40
C ILE A 8 -5.77 -7.46 2.77
N ASN A 9 -6.68 -6.97 3.61
CA ASN A 9 -7.85 -6.23 3.16
C ASN A 9 -7.87 -4.85 3.83
N LEU A 10 -8.07 -3.80 3.03
CA LEU A 10 -8.23 -2.42 3.47
C LEU A 10 -9.57 -1.89 3.00
N THR A 11 -10.21 -1.04 3.81
CA THR A 11 -11.52 -0.47 3.51
C THR A 11 -11.41 0.93 2.95
N VAL A 12 -12.30 1.27 2.02
CA VAL A 12 -12.43 2.62 1.44
C VAL A 12 -13.91 3.04 1.40
N PRO A 13 -14.23 4.33 1.20
CA PRO A 13 -15.61 4.77 1.05
C PRO A 13 -16.37 4.04 -0.07
N GLU A 14 -17.67 3.89 0.09
CA GLU A 14 -18.51 3.31 -0.96
C GLU A 14 -18.45 4.13 -2.25
N GLY A 15 -18.35 3.42 -3.38
CA GLY A 15 -18.35 4.03 -4.72
C GLY A 15 -17.01 4.62 -5.17
N THR A 16 -15.91 4.44 -4.42
CA THR A 16 -14.60 5.06 -4.74
C THR A 16 -13.53 4.08 -5.25
N LEU A 17 -13.92 2.96 -5.87
CA LEU A 17 -12.92 1.99 -6.38
C LEU A 17 -12.07 2.56 -7.52
N ASP A 18 -12.57 3.54 -8.26
CA ASP A 18 -11.78 4.32 -9.22
C ASP A 18 -10.62 5.05 -8.53
N LEU A 19 -10.88 5.70 -7.40
CA LEU A 19 -9.84 6.35 -6.59
C LEU A 19 -8.84 5.33 -6.02
N ALA A 20 -9.31 4.12 -5.70
CA ALA A 20 -8.43 3.02 -5.32
C ALA A 20 -7.49 2.60 -6.46
N ASN A 21 -7.97 2.55 -7.70
CA ASN A 21 -7.12 2.24 -8.85
C ASN A 21 -6.07 3.32 -9.09
N GLU A 22 -6.42 4.60 -8.97
CA GLU A 22 -5.45 5.70 -9.08
C GLU A 22 -4.40 5.65 -7.97
N PHE A 23 -4.83 5.51 -6.70
CA PHE A 23 -3.90 5.49 -5.58
C PHE A 23 -3.05 4.21 -5.55
N TYR A 24 -3.67 3.03 -5.48
CA TYR A 24 -2.93 1.77 -5.33
C TYR A 24 -2.25 1.33 -6.63
N GLY A 25 -2.91 1.53 -7.78
CA GLY A 25 -2.36 1.14 -9.08
C GLY A 25 -1.29 2.10 -9.59
N GLU A 26 -1.59 3.40 -9.63
CA GLU A 26 -0.69 4.37 -10.27
C GLU A 26 0.30 4.99 -9.27
N THR A 27 -0.19 5.39 -8.09
CA THR A 27 0.67 6.03 -7.08
C THR A 27 1.58 5.02 -6.41
N LEU A 28 1.04 3.91 -5.88
CA LEU A 28 1.88 2.89 -5.27
C LEU A 28 2.57 1.98 -6.30
N GLY A 29 2.05 1.92 -7.53
CA GLY A 29 2.60 1.06 -8.57
C GLY A 29 2.23 -0.41 -8.41
N LEU A 30 1.19 -0.74 -7.64
CA LEU A 30 0.71 -2.11 -7.51
C LEU A 30 0.00 -2.54 -8.80
N THR A 31 -0.03 -3.84 -9.09
CA THR A 31 -0.60 -4.32 -10.36
C THR A 31 -2.08 -4.67 -10.18
N PRO A 32 -3.03 -4.00 -10.88
CA PRO A 32 -4.44 -4.33 -10.77
C PRO A 32 -4.72 -5.76 -11.25
N ARG A 33 -5.54 -6.49 -10.50
CA ARG A 33 -5.95 -7.85 -10.80
C ARG A 33 -7.47 -7.94 -10.99
N PRO A 34 -7.96 -8.67 -12.01
CA PRO A 34 -9.39 -8.92 -12.15
C PRO A 34 -9.97 -9.60 -10.92
N VAL A 35 -11.06 -9.03 -10.40
CA VAL A 35 -11.88 -9.67 -9.37
C VAL A 35 -12.83 -10.71 -9.98
N PRO A 36 -13.33 -11.68 -9.19
CA PRO A 36 -14.42 -12.56 -9.62
C PRO A 36 -15.59 -11.78 -10.21
N SER A 37 -16.23 -12.33 -11.25
CA SER A 37 -17.27 -11.64 -12.01
C SER A 37 -18.41 -11.08 -11.15
N LEU A 38 -18.81 -11.81 -10.12
CA LEU A 38 -19.86 -11.42 -9.17
C LEU A 38 -19.47 -10.28 -8.22
N GLN A 39 -18.19 -9.94 -8.11
CA GLN A 39 -17.65 -8.93 -7.19
C GLN A 39 -17.20 -7.64 -7.90
N LYS A 40 -17.43 -7.56 -9.23
CA LYS A 40 -17.14 -6.34 -10.00
C LYS A 40 -17.89 -5.14 -9.43
N GLY A 41 -17.18 -4.02 -9.27
CA GLY A 41 -17.73 -2.80 -8.70
C GLY A 41 -17.89 -2.81 -7.18
N GLN A 42 -17.56 -3.91 -6.50
CA GLN A 42 -17.59 -4.03 -5.03
C GLN A 42 -16.19 -4.19 -4.41
N LEU A 43 -15.24 -4.74 -5.18
CA LEU A 43 -13.86 -4.96 -4.76
C LEU A 43 -12.88 -4.48 -5.84
N ALA A 44 -11.67 -4.15 -5.40
CA ALA A 44 -10.50 -4.05 -6.27
C ALA A 44 -9.34 -4.86 -5.67
N TRP A 45 -8.62 -5.61 -6.50
CA TRP A 45 -7.47 -6.41 -6.07
C TRP A 45 -6.20 -5.91 -6.74
N PHE A 46 -5.10 -5.89 -5.99
CA PHE A 46 -3.79 -5.49 -6.48
C PHE A 46 -2.74 -6.49 -6.05
N ASP A 47 -1.90 -6.95 -6.97
CA ASP A 47 -0.71 -7.74 -6.66
C ASP A 47 0.40 -6.80 -6.18
N ILE A 48 1.04 -7.14 -5.05
CA ILE A 48 2.16 -6.36 -4.46
C ILE A 48 3.43 -6.56 -5.29
N ILE A 49 3.64 -7.79 -5.77
CA ILE A 49 4.75 -8.15 -6.64
C ILE A 49 4.12 -8.52 -8.00
N PRO A 50 4.52 -7.88 -9.10
CA PRO A 50 3.97 -8.18 -10.42
C PRO A 50 4.35 -9.59 -10.88
N GLU A 51 3.57 -10.13 -11.82
CA GLU A 51 3.84 -11.41 -12.47
C GLU A 51 5.25 -11.45 -13.08
N GLY A 52 6.06 -12.44 -12.68
CA GLY A 52 7.48 -12.57 -13.07
C GLY A 52 8.48 -11.77 -12.21
N GLY A 53 8.01 -10.99 -11.24
CA GLY A 53 8.84 -10.30 -10.25
C GLY A 53 9.45 -11.27 -9.24
N HIS A 54 10.52 -11.98 -9.61
CA HIS A 54 11.29 -12.74 -8.64
C HIS A 54 12.06 -11.76 -7.74
N THR A 55 11.73 -11.71 -6.45
CA THR A 55 12.70 -11.22 -5.47
C THR A 55 13.73 -12.32 -5.33
N ASN A 56 14.92 -12.12 -5.90
CA ASN A 56 16.09 -12.93 -5.56
C ASN A 56 16.40 -12.68 -4.08
N GLY A 57 15.72 -13.42 -3.20
CA GLY A 57 16.14 -13.52 -1.82
C GLY A 57 17.46 -14.28 -1.80
N GLU A 58 18.48 -13.67 -1.20
CA GLU A 58 19.71 -14.37 -0.83
C GLU A 58 19.34 -15.56 0.05
N GLY A 59 19.28 -16.75 -0.54
CA GLY A 59 18.74 -17.94 0.08
C GLY A 59 18.16 -18.86 -0.99
N GLY A 60 19.05 -19.47 -1.76
CA GLY A 60 18.73 -20.38 -2.85
C GLY A 60 17.74 -21.46 -2.46
N ALA A 61 16.49 -21.23 -2.85
CA ALA A 61 15.55 -22.27 -3.20
C ALA A 61 14.64 -21.68 -4.28
N ASP A 62 14.61 -22.35 -5.42
CA ASP A 62 13.58 -22.18 -6.45
C ASP A 62 12.22 -22.54 -5.83
N HIS A 63 11.65 -21.58 -5.11
CA HIS A 63 10.26 -21.61 -4.70
C HIS A 63 9.48 -21.06 -5.89
N GLY A 64 9.13 -21.96 -6.82
CA GLY A 64 8.33 -21.64 -7.99
C GLY A 64 7.19 -20.69 -7.64
N ALA A 65 7.01 -19.65 -8.47
CA ALA A 65 6.00 -18.59 -8.38
C ALA A 65 5.40 -18.41 -6.97
N SER A 66 6.08 -17.63 -6.12
CA SER A 66 5.52 -17.21 -4.82
C SER A 66 4.06 -16.76 -5.02
N PRO A 67 3.09 -17.26 -4.23
CA PRO A 67 1.71 -16.81 -4.36
C PRO A 67 1.69 -15.30 -4.19
N TYR A 68 1.32 -14.58 -5.26
CA TYR A 68 1.33 -13.12 -5.30
C TYR A 68 0.64 -12.58 -4.05
N GLN A 69 1.39 -11.93 -3.17
CA GLN A 69 0.80 -11.28 -2.00
C GLN A 69 -0.05 -10.12 -2.51
N GLN A 70 -1.27 -9.99 -2.02
CA GLN A 70 -2.23 -9.03 -2.57
C GLN A 70 -2.71 -8.00 -1.56
N VAL A 71 -3.13 -6.86 -2.07
CA VAL A 71 -3.98 -5.90 -1.37
C VAL A 71 -5.38 -6.02 -1.96
N HIS A 72 -6.35 -6.34 -1.11
CA HIS A 72 -7.76 -6.28 -1.46
C HIS A 72 -8.36 -5.00 -0.90
N ILE A 73 -9.07 -4.26 -1.74
CA ILE A 73 -9.81 -3.07 -1.37
C ILE A 73 -11.30 -3.39 -1.38
N ALA A 74 -11.96 -3.15 -0.25
CA ALA A 74 -13.39 -3.34 -0.06
C ALA A 74 -14.04 -2.05 0.46
N PHE A 75 -15.36 -1.96 0.38
CA PHE A 75 -16.06 -0.85 1.03
C PHE A 75 -16.19 -1.07 2.54
N GLY A 76 -16.00 0.01 3.30
CA GLY A 76 -16.19 0.02 4.75
C GLY A 76 -17.29 1.00 5.19
N PRO A 77 -17.70 0.94 6.48
CA PRO A 77 -18.68 1.87 7.01
C PRO A 77 -18.12 3.30 7.09
N ALA A 78 -18.93 4.30 6.74
CA ALA A 78 -18.51 5.71 6.64
C ALA A 78 -17.75 6.26 7.88
N LYS A 79 -18.07 5.77 9.08
CA LYS A 79 -17.38 6.14 10.34
C LYS A 79 -15.88 5.81 10.35
N GLU A 80 -15.43 4.88 9.51
CA GLU A 80 -14.01 4.52 9.38
C GLU A 80 -13.20 5.62 8.70
N PHE A 81 -13.84 6.45 7.88
CA PHE A 81 -13.17 7.44 7.04
C PHE A 81 -13.30 8.87 7.56
N LEU A 82 -13.80 9.05 8.78
CA LEU A 82 -13.88 10.34 9.44
C LEU A 82 -12.47 10.84 9.82
N PRO A 83 -12.17 12.15 9.73
CA PRO A 83 -10.83 12.70 10.01
C PRO A 83 -10.27 12.38 11.40
N GLU A 84 -11.13 12.23 12.39
CA GLU A 84 -10.80 11.86 13.77
C GLU A 84 -10.40 10.39 13.92
N ASN A 85 -10.77 9.53 12.96
CA ASN A 85 -10.48 8.10 13.02
C ASN A 85 -9.07 7.80 12.49
N LYS A 86 -8.06 8.15 13.29
CA LYS A 86 -6.65 7.94 12.96
C LYS A 86 -6.11 6.65 13.58
N SER A 87 -6.52 5.49 13.04
CA SER A 87 -5.95 4.22 13.48
C SER A 87 -4.43 4.19 13.29
N SER A 88 -3.71 3.61 14.26
CA SER A 88 -2.28 3.38 14.19
C SER A 88 -1.90 2.07 13.52
N ARG A 89 -2.88 1.16 13.31
CA ARG A 89 -2.70 -0.14 12.64
C ARG A 89 -2.44 0.07 11.16
N HIS A 90 -1.51 -0.70 10.60
CA HIS A 90 -1.09 -0.59 9.21
C HIS A 90 -0.46 -1.89 8.73
N PRO A 91 -0.55 -2.20 7.43
CA PRO A 91 0.42 -3.06 6.78
C PRO A 91 1.75 -2.32 6.60
N CYS A 92 2.85 -3.09 6.57
CA CYS A 92 4.17 -2.59 6.20
C CYS A 92 4.63 -3.29 4.92
N PHE A 93 4.95 -2.50 3.89
CA PHE A 93 5.42 -2.98 2.60
C PHE A 93 6.94 -2.91 2.54
N ARG A 94 7.56 -4.03 2.16
CA ARG A 94 9.01 -4.10 1.93
C ARG A 94 9.35 -3.54 0.55
N LEU A 95 10.36 -2.67 0.51
CA LEU A 95 10.95 -2.14 -0.71
C LEU A 95 12.30 -2.79 -0.99
N ALA A 96 12.63 -2.92 -2.27
CA ALA A 96 13.82 -3.65 -2.71
C ALA A 96 15.14 -2.94 -2.37
N SER A 97 15.14 -1.62 -2.18
CA SER A 97 16.36 -0.85 -1.89
C SER A 97 16.05 0.53 -1.28
N PRO A 98 17.05 1.20 -0.68
CA PRO A 98 16.92 2.60 -0.23
C PRO A 98 16.46 3.56 -1.33
N GLU A 99 16.94 3.37 -2.56
CA GLU A 99 16.55 4.18 -3.72
C GLU A 99 15.09 3.96 -4.08
N ALA A 100 14.62 2.71 -4.09
CA ALA A 100 13.21 2.39 -4.32
C ALA A 100 12.31 2.99 -3.22
N LEU A 101 12.76 2.95 -1.96
CA LEU A 101 12.08 3.56 -0.83
C LEU A 101 11.95 5.08 -1.00
N LEU A 102 13.03 5.77 -1.38
CA LEU A 102 13.02 7.22 -1.64
C LEU A 102 12.15 7.59 -2.85
N GLN A 103 12.23 6.83 -3.94
CA GLN A 103 11.42 7.07 -5.15
C GLN A 103 9.92 6.92 -4.86
N LEU A 104 9.52 5.89 -4.12
CA LEU A 104 8.13 5.71 -3.74
C LEU A 104 7.66 6.83 -2.80
N ARG A 105 8.48 7.23 -1.82
CA ARG A 105 8.18 8.36 -0.94
C ARG A 105 7.94 9.65 -1.73
N GLN A 106 8.83 9.95 -2.69
CA GLN A 106 8.70 11.13 -3.55
C GLN A 106 7.39 11.09 -4.35
N ARG A 107 7.06 9.94 -4.97
CA ARG A 107 5.85 9.80 -5.78
C ARG A 107 4.57 9.99 -4.96
N ILE A 108 4.52 9.43 -3.75
CA ILE A 108 3.39 9.61 -2.83
C ILE A 108 3.28 11.08 -2.41
N TRP A 109 4.40 11.73 -2.10
CA TRP A 109 4.44 13.15 -1.76
C TRP A 109 4.00 14.05 -2.92
N ASP A 110 4.45 13.77 -4.14
CA ASP A 110 4.06 14.54 -5.33
C ASP A 110 2.55 14.42 -5.59
N HIS A 111 1.95 13.25 -5.35
CA HIS A 111 0.50 13.08 -5.40
C HIS A 111 -0.19 13.87 -4.27
N PHE A 112 0.34 13.81 -3.05
CA PHE A 112 -0.18 14.61 -1.93
C PHE A 112 -0.22 16.11 -2.26
N VAL A 113 0.89 16.66 -2.78
CA VAL A 113 1.01 18.08 -3.14
C VAL A 113 0.12 18.44 -4.33
N ARG A 114 0.04 17.56 -5.34
CA ARG A 114 -0.86 17.74 -6.49
C ARG A 114 -2.33 17.81 -6.06
N GLY A 115 -2.70 17.09 -5.01
CA GLY A 115 -4.08 16.93 -4.56
C GLY A 115 -4.91 16.11 -5.55
N GLY A 116 -6.24 16.16 -5.38
CA GLY A 116 -7.20 15.34 -6.12
C GLY A 116 -8.01 14.43 -5.19
N ALA A 117 -9.04 13.78 -5.72
CA ALA A 117 -9.92 12.93 -4.93
C ALA A 117 -9.21 11.66 -4.41
N ALA A 118 -8.26 11.13 -5.18
CA ALA A 118 -7.43 9.98 -4.81
C ALA A 118 -6.15 10.36 -4.06
N ALA A 119 -5.94 11.65 -3.75
CA ALA A 119 -4.73 12.10 -3.10
C ALA A 119 -4.59 11.47 -1.69
N PRO A 120 -3.36 11.10 -1.28
CA PRO A 120 -3.10 10.69 0.09
C PRO A 120 -3.62 11.75 1.06
N ARG A 121 -4.15 11.34 2.23
CA ARG A 121 -4.54 12.31 3.27
C ARG A 121 -3.36 12.83 4.09
N GLU A 122 -2.31 12.01 4.19
CA GLU A 122 -1.08 12.32 4.89
C GLU A 122 0.08 11.66 4.11
N ALA A 123 1.20 12.35 3.95
CA ALA A 123 2.40 11.81 3.32
C ALA A 123 3.64 12.40 3.98
N ASP A 124 4.62 11.57 4.30
CA ASP A 124 5.90 12.03 4.85
C ASP A 124 6.75 12.70 3.74
N GLU A 125 7.00 14.00 3.86
CA GLU A 125 7.79 14.79 2.90
C GLU A 125 9.24 14.28 2.74
N PRO A 126 9.73 14.02 1.51
CA PRO A 126 11.13 13.63 1.25
C PRO A 126 12.15 14.63 1.81
N GLY A 127 13.22 14.13 2.42
CA GLY A 127 14.25 14.97 3.06
C GLY A 127 13.88 15.49 4.46
N SER A 128 12.60 15.51 4.81
CA SER A 128 12.10 15.81 6.15
C SER A 128 12.07 14.55 7.04
N GLU A 129 11.96 14.77 8.35
CA GLU A 129 11.81 13.69 9.33
C GLU A 129 10.48 12.92 9.11
N ASN A 130 10.51 11.58 9.13
CA ASN A 130 9.30 10.75 8.96
C ASN A 130 8.37 10.79 10.20
N SER A 131 7.11 10.42 10.05
CA SER A 131 6.11 10.47 11.14
C SER A 131 6.09 9.24 12.07
N GLY A 132 7.05 8.32 11.92
CA GLY A 132 7.19 7.12 12.76
C GLY A 132 7.89 7.36 14.10
N ALA A 133 7.76 6.40 15.02
CA ALA A 133 8.58 6.37 16.23
C ALA A 133 10.09 6.24 15.90
N LYS A 134 10.95 6.82 16.74
CA LYS A 134 12.41 6.93 16.53
C LYS A 134 13.19 6.05 17.51
N GLY A 135 14.37 5.59 17.08
CA GLY A 135 15.23 4.70 17.85
C GLY A 135 16.16 3.90 16.95
N VAL A 136 17.29 3.44 17.50
CA VAL A 136 18.30 2.62 16.79
C VAL A 136 17.75 1.30 16.26
N GLU A 137 16.62 0.85 16.81
CA GLU A 137 15.95 -0.42 16.47
C GLU A 137 15.04 -0.31 15.24
N TYR A 138 14.80 0.90 14.71
CA TYR A 138 13.86 1.08 13.59
C TYR A 138 14.58 1.15 12.23
N PRO A 139 14.12 0.39 11.22
CA PRO A 139 14.69 0.42 9.88
C PRO A 139 14.45 1.76 9.19
N GLN A 140 15.14 2.02 8.07
CA GLN A 140 14.76 3.13 7.19
C GLN A 140 13.33 2.91 6.70
N ARG A 141 12.45 3.87 6.99
CA ARG A 141 11.02 3.78 6.72
C ARG A 141 10.37 5.13 6.52
N PHE A 142 9.16 5.14 5.98
CA PHE A 142 8.25 6.28 6.00
C PHE A 142 6.79 5.82 6.05
N PHE A 143 5.88 6.74 6.36
CA PHE A 143 4.45 6.49 6.41
C PHE A 143 3.68 7.39 5.45
N ALA A 144 2.51 6.91 5.06
CA ALA A 144 1.49 7.69 4.39
C ALA A 144 0.10 7.23 4.86
N ARG A 145 -0.91 8.05 4.60
CA ARG A 145 -2.31 7.62 4.61
C ARG A 145 -2.88 7.70 3.21
N ASP A 146 -3.54 6.64 2.77
CA ASP A 146 -4.26 6.67 1.51
C ASP A 146 -5.40 7.71 1.53
N TYR A 147 -6.11 7.84 0.41
CA TYR A 147 -7.22 8.78 0.27
C TYR A 147 -8.41 8.50 1.21
N ALA A 148 -8.50 7.28 1.76
CA ALA A 148 -9.51 6.87 2.74
C ALA A 148 -9.04 7.07 4.20
N GLY A 149 -7.75 7.30 4.43
CA GLY A 149 -7.16 7.48 5.76
C GLY A 149 -6.48 6.24 6.33
N ASN A 150 -6.39 5.13 5.57
CA ASN A 150 -5.66 3.94 5.98
C ASN A 150 -4.18 4.25 6.10
N ARG A 151 -3.59 3.97 7.27
CA ARG A 151 -2.15 4.14 7.48
C ARG A 151 -1.40 3.02 6.76
N LEU A 152 -0.34 3.39 6.04
CA LEU A 152 0.57 2.49 5.34
C LEU A 152 2.00 2.77 5.80
N GLU A 153 2.79 1.73 6.03
CA GLU A 153 4.24 1.83 6.30
C GLU A 153 5.02 1.23 5.14
N PHE A 154 6.18 1.81 4.85
CA PHE A 154 7.12 1.35 3.83
C PHE A 154 8.50 1.26 4.45
N SER A 155 9.17 0.11 4.34
CA SER A 155 10.51 -0.12 4.90
C SER A 155 11.40 -0.93 3.96
N LEU A 156 12.69 -1.00 4.30
CA LEU A 156 13.62 -2.01 3.76
C LEU A 156 13.40 -3.38 4.39
#